data_AF-A0A7J4NZY1-F1
#
_entry.id   AF-A0A7J4NZY1-F1
#
_cell.length_a   1.000
_cell.length_b   1.000
_cell.length_c   1.000
_cell.angle_alpha   90.00
_cell.angle_beta   90.00
_cell.angle_gamma   90.00
#
_symmetry.space_group_name_H-M   'P 1'
#
loop_
_entity.id
_entity.type
_entity.pdbx_description
1 polymer ?
#
loop_
_entity_poly.entity_id
_entity_poly.type
_entity_poly.pdbx_seq_one_letter_code
_entity_poly.pdbx_strand_id
1 'polypeptide(L)'
;MSSRDLGVKAITAARRFHPMDRPFGITLLASFFFVQSVINIIVVYTYYVSGAPLFPIAYYVADSIAGFALAYGLWKGLMWGKLGTMIVSGVEILIGVLGTVVAVDVQPTSPLQALTKLMVYAIVIYFLTRPEISEYFKK
;
A
#
# COMPACT_ATOMS: atom_id res chain seq x y z
N MET A 1 -34.30 -17.59 -27.67
CA MET A 1 -32.93 -17.14 -27.34
C MET A 1 -31.97 -18.02 -28.15
N SER A 2 -31.18 -17.42 -29.05
CA SER A 2 -30.44 -18.15 -30.09
C SER A 2 -29.16 -18.80 -29.53
N SER A 3 -28.75 -19.96 -30.05
CA SER A 3 -27.49 -20.63 -29.67
C SER A 3 -26.25 -19.75 -29.89
N ARG A 4 -26.34 -18.79 -30.81
CA ARG A 4 -25.29 -17.77 -31.05
C ARG A 4 -25.19 -16.76 -29.89
N ASP A 5 -26.29 -16.40 -29.24
CA ASP A 5 -26.27 -15.48 -28.09
C ASP A 5 -25.62 -16.12 -26.86
N LEU A 6 -25.81 -17.43 -26.69
CA LEU A 6 -25.15 -18.21 -25.63
C LEU A 6 -23.65 -18.29 -25.88
N GLY A 7 -23.21 -18.50 -27.13
CA GLY A 7 -21.80 -18.50 -27.51
C GLY A 7 -21.12 -17.14 -27.27
N VAL A 8 -21.75 -16.03 -27.66
CA VAL A 8 -21.19 -14.69 -27.46
C VAL A 8 -21.13 -14.33 -25.96
N LYS A 9 -22.15 -14.67 -25.18
CA LYS A 9 -22.12 -14.48 -23.72
C LYS A 9 -21.06 -15.34 -23.04
N ALA A 10 -20.89 -16.59 -23.47
CA ALA A 10 -19.87 -17.49 -22.95
C ALA A 10 -18.45 -16.99 -23.28
N ILE A 11 -18.21 -16.49 -24.51
CA ILE A 11 -16.92 -15.92 -24.90
C ILE A 11 -16.64 -14.61 -24.17
N THR A 12 -17.67 -13.77 -23.98
CA THR A 12 -17.55 -12.50 -23.22
C THR A 12 -17.33 -12.75 -21.72
N ALA A 13 -17.95 -13.81 -21.16
CA ALA A 13 -17.73 -14.24 -19.79
C ALA A 13 -16.35 -14.89 -19.60
N ALA A 14 -15.91 -15.73 -20.55
CA ALA A 14 -14.60 -16.39 -20.51
C ALA A 14 -13.44 -15.38 -20.62
N ARG A 15 -13.59 -14.30 -21.40
CA ARG A 15 -12.59 -13.23 -21.49
C ARG A 15 -12.43 -12.41 -20.20
N ARG A 16 -13.40 -12.48 -19.27
CA ARG A 16 -13.36 -11.80 -17.96
C ARG A 16 -12.72 -12.62 -16.84
N PHE A 17 -12.48 -13.91 -17.05
CA PHE A 17 -11.92 -14.80 -16.02
C PHE A 17 -10.60 -15.40 -16.48
N HIS A 18 -9.64 -14.55 -16.82
CA HIS A 18 -8.25 -14.96 -16.63
C HIS A 18 -7.94 -14.76 -15.15
N PRO A 19 -7.66 -15.82 -14.36
CA PRO A 19 -7.08 -15.64 -13.04
C PRO A 19 -5.79 -14.86 -13.25
N MET A 20 -5.82 -13.56 -12.94
CA MET A 20 -4.65 -12.74 -13.17
C MET A 20 -3.56 -13.23 -12.23
N ASP A 21 -2.46 -13.68 -12.84
CA ASP A 21 -1.17 -13.63 -12.20
C ASP A 21 -1.00 -12.26 -11.56
N ARG A 22 -0.39 -12.24 -10.38
CA ARG A 22 -0.33 -11.05 -9.51
C ARG A 22 -0.04 -9.78 -10.33
N PRO A 23 -0.92 -8.76 -10.28
CA PRO A 23 -0.75 -7.55 -11.08
C PRO A 23 0.61 -6.89 -10.82
N PHE A 24 1.25 -6.36 -11.86
CA PHE A 24 2.55 -5.70 -11.73
C PHE A 24 2.52 -4.59 -10.67
N GLY A 25 1.47 -3.76 -10.64
CA GLY A 25 1.34 -2.69 -9.64
C GLY A 25 1.27 -3.21 -8.20
N ILE A 26 0.68 -4.39 -7.96
CA ILE A 26 0.68 -5.01 -6.63
C ILE A 26 2.07 -5.54 -6.26
N THR A 27 2.79 -6.10 -7.23
CA THR A 27 4.19 -6.50 -7.05
C THR A 27 5.06 -5.31 -6.67
N LEU A 28 4.89 -4.19 -7.38
CA LEU A 28 5.62 -2.97 -7.13
C LEU A 28 5.32 -2.41 -5.73
N LEU A 29 4.03 -2.33 -5.35
CA LEU A 29 3.63 -1.88 -4.01
C LEU A 29 4.19 -2.77 -2.90
N ALA A 30 4.05 -4.09 -3.04
CA ALA A 30 4.59 -5.03 -2.06
C ALA A 30 6.12 -4.89 -1.91
N SER A 31 6.81 -4.66 -3.03
CA SER A 31 8.26 -4.43 -3.02
C SER A 31 8.64 -3.13 -2.32
N PHE A 32 7.88 -2.04 -2.55
CA PHE A 32 8.10 -0.78 -1.85
C PHE A 32 7.91 -0.91 -0.34
N PHE A 33 6.82 -1.54 0.11
CA PHE A 33 6.61 -1.79 1.55
C PHE A 33 7.75 -2.63 2.14
N PHE A 34 8.19 -3.67 1.43
CA PHE A 34 9.31 -4.50 1.88
C PHE A 34 10.61 -3.70 2.01
N VAL A 35 10.98 -2.93 0.98
CA VAL A 35 12.20 -2.11 0.98
C VAL A 35 12.14 -1.04 2.07
N GLN A 36 11.00 -0.38 2.24
CA GLN A 36 10.80 0.61 3.31
C GLN A 36 11.01 -0.03 4.69
N SER A 37 10.45 -1.21 4.95
CA SER A 37 10.67 -1.92 6.21
C SER A 37 12.14 -2.28 6.45
N VAL A 38 12.88 -2.67 5.40
CA VAL A 38 14.32 -2.92 5.51
C VAL A 38 15.08 -1.63 5.87
N ILE A 39 14.75 -0.51 5.22
CA ILE A 39 15.34 0.80 5.55
C ILE A 39 15.05 1.18 7.00
N ASN A 40 13.82 1.00 7.47
CA ASN A 40 13.43 1.29 8.85
C ASN A 40 14.22 0.45 9.86
N ILE A 41 14.52 -0.81 9.57
CA ILE A 41 15.40 -1.64 10.43
C ILE A 41 16.81 -1.04 10.51
N ILE A 42 17.36 -0.55 9.39
CA ILE A 42 18.69 0.08 9.38
C ILE A 42 18.67 1.37 10.22
N VAL A 43 17.58 2.15 10.12
CA VAL A 43 17.36 3.35 10.93
C VAL A 43 17.28 2.99 12.42
N VAL A 44 16.55 1.94 12.80
CA VAL A 44 16.49 1.40 14.17
C VAL A 44 17.89 1.07 14.70
N TYR A 45 18.68 0.34 13.91
CA TYR A 45 20.05 0.00 14.29
C TYR A 45 20.92 1.25 14.52
N THR A 46 20.78 2.25 13.65
CA THR A 46 21.50 3.52 13.76
C THR A 46 21.15 4.25 15.05
N TYR A 47 19.86 4.36 15.38
CA TYR A 47 19.39 4.98 16.63
C TYR A 47 19.85 4.22 17.87
N TYR A 48 19.86 2.89 17.80
CA TYR A 48 20.35 2.04 18.88
C TYR A 48 21.84 2.29 19.16
N VAL A 49 22.68 2.29 18.11
CA VAL A 49 24.13 2.52 18.24
C VAL A 49 24.45 3.95 18.68
N SER A 50 23.65 4.94 18.28
CA SER A 50 23.85 6.34 18.66
C SER A 50 23.38 6.70 20.08
N GLY A 51 22.81 5.73 20.83
CA GLY A 51 22.28 5.99 22.18
C GLY A 51 21.05 6.91 22.20
N ALA A 52 20.27 6.93 21.12
CA ALA A 52 19.09 7.77 21.03
C ALA A 52 17.96 7.31 21.98
N PRO A 53 16.95 8.16 22.24
CA PRO A 53 15.80 7.77 23.05
C PRO A 53 15.11 6.51 22.49
N LEU A 54 14.55 5.68 23.38
CA LEU A 54 13.87 4.43 23.01
C LEU A 54 12.57 4.65 22.21
N PHE A 55 11.95 5.83 22.35
CA PHE A 55 10.66 6.11 21.71
C PHE A 55 10.72 6.05 20.17
N PRO A 56 11.66 6.72 19.48
CA PRO A 56 11.88 6.55 18.04
C PRO A 56 12.09 5.08 17.63
N ILE A 57 12.85 4.30 18.41
CA ILE A 57 13.18 2.91 18.11
C ILE A 57 11.90 2.06 18.05
N ALA A 58 11.05 2.17 19.07
CA ALA A 58 9.80 1.40 19.13
C ALA A 58 8.87 1.71 17.95
N TYR A 59 8.79 2.98 17.55
CA TYR A 59 8.00 3.41 16.40
C TYR A 59 8.48 2.75 15.10
N TYR A 60 9.77 2.86 14.77
CA TYR A 60 10.31 2.30 13.52
C TYR A 60 10.27 0.76 13.49
N VAL A 61 10.40 0.09 14.64
CA VAL A 61 10.23 -1.37 14.73
C VAL A 61 8.79 -1.77 14.42
N ALA A 62 7.81 -1.11 15.05
CA ALA A 62 6.39 -1.37 14.81
C ALA A 62 6.02 -1.11 13.33
N ASP A 63 6.51 0.00 12.77
CA ASP A 63 6.29 0.36 11.36
C ASP A 63 6.93 -0.66 10.41
N SER A 64 8.14 -1.15 10.72
CA SER A 64 8.80 -2.21 9.94
C SER A 64 7.97 -3.50 9.91
N ILE A 65 7.47 -3.95 11.06
CA ILE A 65 6.64 -5.16 11.18
C ILE A 65 5.33 -4.98 10.39
N ALA A 66 4.67 -3.83 10.55
CA ALA A 66 3.46 -3.52 9.80
C ALA A 66 3.72 -3.52 8.29
N GLY A 67 4.81 -2.90 7.85
CA GLY A 67 5.20 -2.88 6.44
C GLY A 67 5.49 -4.27 5.87
N PHE A 68 6.16 -5.16 6.61
CA PHE A 68 6.36 -6.54 6.16
C PHE A 68 5.05 -7.34 6.11
N ALA A 69 4.16 -7.15 7.08
CA ALA A 69 2.85 -7.77 7.07
C ALA A 69 2.05 -7.31 5.84
N LEU A 70 2.01 -6.01 5.56
CA LEU A 70 1.33 -5.47 4.38
C LEU A 70 1.96 -5.98 3.07
N ALA A 71 3.29 -5.97 2.98
CA ALA A 71 4.01 -6.51 1.83
C ALA A 71 3.64 -7.97 1.58
N TYR A 72 3.61 -8.80 2.62
CA TYR A 72 3.20 -10.19 2.54
C TYR A 72 1.72 -10.35 2.12
N GLY A 73 0.82 -9.59 2.74
CA GLY A 73 -0.61 -9.60 2.42
C GLY A 73 -0.88 -9.22 0.97
N LEU A 74 -0.21 -8.18 0.47
CA LEU A 74 -0.25 -7.77 -0.94
C LEU A 74 0.34 -8.85 -1.86
N TRP A 75 1.49 -9.42 -1.48
CA TRP A 75 2.17 -10.45 -2.26
C TRP A 75 1.34 -11.72 -2.42
N LYS A 76 0.60 -12.11 -1.38
CA LYS A 76 -0.27 -13.29 -1.39
C LYS A 76 -1.69 -13.02 -1.90
N GLY A 77 -2.06 -11.75 -2.11
CA GLY A 77 -3.42 -11.38 -2.53
C GLY A 77 -4.46 -11.57 -1.45
N LEU A 78 -4.08 -11.33 -0.19
CA LEU A 78 -4.98 -11.45 0.95
C LEU A 78 -5.79 -10.16 1.13
N MET A 79 -7.10 -10.29 1.36
CA MET A 79 -8.00 -9.14 1.52
C MET A 79 -7.56 -8.18 2.64
N TRP A 80 -7.02 -8.70 3.74
CA TRP A 80 -6.49 -7.87 4.83
C TRP A 80 -5.27 -7.05 4.41
N GLY A 81 -4.43 -7.55 3.49
CA GLY A 81 -3.30 -6.80 2.94
C GLY A 81 -3.77 -5.60 2.12
N LYS A 82 -4.82 -5.79 1.31
CA LYS A 82 -5.49 -4.70 0.59
C LYS A 82 -6.08 -3.67 1.55
N LEU A 83 -6.92 -4.11 2.48
CA LEU A 83 -7.61 -3.22 3.44
C LEU A 83 -6.60 -2.46 4.31
N GLY A 84 -5.58 -3.16 4.83
CA GLY A 84 -4.52 -2.55 5.63
C GLY A 84 -3.76 -1.48 4.85
N THR A 85 -3.41 -1.76 3.58
CA THR A 85 -2.74 -0.77 2.72
C THR A 85 -3.62 0.45 2.47
N MET A 86 -4.92 0.26 2.26
CA MET A 86 -5.88 1.36 2.11
C MET A 86 -6.00 2.19 3.39
N ILE A 87 -6.08 1.56 4.56
CA ILE A 87 -6.16 2.24 5.86
C ILE A 87 -4.90 3.06 6.10
N VAL A 88 -3.72 2.45 5.96
CA VAL A 88 -2.43 3.15 6.14
C VAL A 88 -2.33 4.32 5.17
N SER A 89 -2.67 4.12 3.90
CA SER A 89 -2.68 5.21 2.91
C SER A 89 -3.64 6.34 3.31
N GLY A 90 -4.81 6.02 3.86
CA GLY A 90 -5.77 7.00 4.35
C GLY A 90 -5.23 7.81 5.54
N VAL A 91 -4.58 7.14 6.50
CA VAL A 91 -3.92 7.80 7.64
C VAL A 91 -2.81 8.74 7.16
N GLU A 92 -1.97 8.28 6.23
CA GLU A 92 -0.88 9.09 5.67
C GLU A 92 -1.39 10.31 4.89
N ILE A 93 -2.54 10.20 4.22
CA ILE A 93 -3.21 11.36 3.61
C ILE A 93 -3.65 12.35 4.70
N LEU A 94 -4.29 11.89 5.78
CA LEU A 94 -4.72 12.78 6.87
C LEU A 94 -3.53 13.50 7.51
N ILE A 95 -2.44 12.77 7.78
CA ILE A 95 -1.18 13.35 8.29
C ILE A 95 -0.61 14.38 7.31
N GLY A 96 -0.57 14.06 6.01
CA GLY A 96 -0.11 14.97 4.97
C GLY A 96 -0.92 16.27 4.92
N VAL A 97 -2.25 16.19 4.99
CA VAL A 97 -3.13 17.36 5.04
C VAL A 97 -2.85 18.20 6.28
N LEU A 98 -2.78 17.58 7.46
CA LEU A 98 -2.49 18.29 8.71
C LEU A 98 -1.12 18.98 8.68
N GLY A 99 -0.10 18.32 8.11
CA GLY A 99 1.23 18.90 7.88
C GLY A 99 1.22 20.11 6.96
N THR A 100 0.39 20.10 5.89
CA THR A 100 0.26 21.26 4.99
C THR A 100 -0.52 22.43 5.57
N VAL A 101 -1.53 22.18 6.40
CA VAL A 101 -2.49 23.21 6.86
C VAL A 101 -2.07 23.84 8.18
N VAL A 102 -1.54 23.05 9.11
CA VAL A 102 -1.35 23.48 10.50
C VAL A 102 0.12 23.76 10.81
N ALA A 103 1.05 23.49 9.87
CA ALA A 103 2.51 23.54 10.10
C ALA A 103 2.93 22.84 11.41
N VAL A 104 2.18 21.81 11.81
CA VAL A 104 2.52 20.98 12.96
C VAL A 104 3.58 20.03 12.46
N ASP A 105 4.82 20.27 12.86
CA ASP A 105 5.97 19.39 12.61
C ASP A 105 5.80 18.07 13.38
N VAL A 106 4.86 17.23 12.94
CA VAL A 106 4.87 15.80 13.32
C VAL A 106 6.09 15.12 12.68
N GLN A 107 6.49 15.60 11.49
CA GLN A 107 7.74 15.30 10.79
C GLN A 107 8.18 16.56 10.03
N PRO A 108 9.48 16.90 9.99
CA PRO A 108 9.98 18.01 9.19
C PRO A 108 9.84 17.65 7.71
N THR A 109 8.73 18.03 7.09
CA THR A 109 8.44 17.78 5.68
C THR A 109 8.29 19.11 4.94
N SER A 110 8.99 19.27 3.82
CA SER A 110 8.76 20.43 2.97
C SER A 110 7.35 20.39 2.35
N PRO A 111 6.73 21.54 2.02
CA PRO A 111 5.40 21.57 1.40
C PRO A 111 5.30 20.70 0.13
N LEU A 112 6.38 20.64 -0.65
CA LEU A 112 6.48 19.78 -1.84
C LEU A 112 6.45 18.30 -1.48
N GLN A 113 7.12 17.88 -0.40
CA GLN A 113 7.09 16.50 0.06
C GLN A 113 5.69 16.11 0.55
N ALA A 114 5.02 16.98 1.30
CA ALA A 114 3.66 16.73 1.77
C ALA A 114 2.66 16.57 0.61
N LEU A 115 2.72 17.44 -0.40
CA LEU A 115 1.91 17.32 -1.62
C LEU A 115 2.22 16.02 -2.39
N THR A 116 3.50 15.68 -2.54
CA THR A 116 3.91 14.44 -3.23
C THR A 116 3.37 13.22 -2.50
N LYS A 117 3.45 13.22 -1.17
CA LYS A 117 2.95 12.16 -0.29
C LYS A 117 1.44 11.98 -0.48
N LEU A 118 0.67 13.08 -0.44
CA LEU A 118 -0.77 13.09 -0.68
C LEU A 118 -1.13 12.46 -2.03
N MET A 119 -0.47 12.88 -3.11
CA MET A 119 -0.73 12.35 -4.45
C MET A 119 -0.44 10.86 -4.54
N VAL A 120 0.71 10.42 -4.02
CA VAL A 120 1.11 9.00 -4.06
C VAL A 120 0.06 8.14 -3.34
N TYR A 121 -0.31 8.47 -2.10
CA TYR A 121 -1.26 7.65 -1.35
C TYR A 121 -2.69 7.69 -1.94
N ALA A 122 -3.11 8.83 -2.50
CA ALA A 122 -4.39 8.91 -3.22
C ALA A 122 -4.40 7.98 -4.45
N ILE A 123 -3.29 7.96 -5.20
CA ILE A 123 -3.12 7.04 -6.35
C ILE A 123 -3.12 5.58 -5.88
N VAL A 124 -2.47 5.26 -4.76
CA VAL A 124 -2.46 3.89 -4.19
C VAL A 124 -3.88 3.44 -3.85
N ILE A 125 -4.65 4.27 -3.13
CA ILE A 125 -6.04 3.94 -2.80
C ILE A 125 -6.86 3.73 -4.07
N TYR A 126 -6.81 4.68 -5.00
CA TYR A 126 -7.51 4.57 -6.27
C TYR A 126 -7.13 3.29 -7.03
N PHE A 127 -5.85 2.96 -7.12
CA PHE A 127 -5.35 1.75 -7.76
C PHE A 127 -5.91 0.48 -7.09
N LEU A 128 -5.92 0.40 -5.76
CA LEU A 128 -6.44 -0.75 -5.01
C LEU A 128 -7.97 -0.90 -5.12
N THR A 129 -8.69 0.20 -5.37
CA THR A 129 -10.14 0.16 -5.57
C THR A 129 -10.58 -0.28 -6.96
N ARG A 130 -9.66 -0.32 -7.94
CA ARG A 130 -9.99 -0.76 -9.31
C ARG A 130 -10.54 -2.19 -9.31
N PRO A 131 -11.62 -2.47 -10.05
CA PRO A 131 -12.28 -3.77 -10.02
C PRO A 131 -11.34 -4.91 -10.44
N GLU A 132 -10.49 -4.69 -11.43
CA GLU A 132 -9.54 -5.69 -11.93
C GLU A 132 -8.48 -6.05 -10.87
N ILE A 133 -8.08 -5.07 -10.05
CA ILE A 133 -7.15 -5.28 -8.93
C ILE A 133 -7.88 -5.91 -7.74
N SER A 134 -9.11 -5.47 -7.49
CA SER A 134 -9.94 -5.99 -6.40
C SER A 134 -10.21 -7.49 -6.53
N GLU A 135 -10.34 -8.00 -7.75
CA GLU A 135 -10.52 -9.43 -8.02
C GLU A 135 -9.33 -10.29 -7.58
N TYR A 136 -8.11 -9.78 -7.70
CA TYR A 136 -6.90 -10.48 -7.21
C TYR A 136 -6.96 -10.79 -5.70
N PHE A 137 -7.66 -9.96 -4.93
CA PHE A 137 -7.77 -10.07 -3.47
C PHE A 137 -8.95 -10.91 -2.96
N LYS A 138 -9.76 -11.47 -3.87
CA LYS A 138 -10.91 -12.33 -3.51
C LYS A 138 -10.53 -13.82 -3.37
N LYS A 139 -9.23 -14.12 -3.36
CA LYS A 139 -8.70 -15.47 -3.17
C LYS A 139 -8.83 -15.93 -1.72
#